data_AF-A0A1G8HGX5-F1
#
_entry.id   AF-A0A1G8HGX5-F1
#
_cell.length_a   1.000
_cell.length_b   1.000
_cell.length_c   1.000
_cell.angle_alpha   90.00
_cell.angle_beta   90.00
_cell.angle_gamma   90.00
#
_symmetry.space_group_name_H-M   'P 1'
#
loop_
_entity.id
_entity.type
_entity.pdbx_description
1 polymer ?
#
loop_
_entity_poly.entity_id
_entity_poly.type
_entity_poly.pdbx_seq_one_letter_code
_entity_poly.pdbx_strand_id
1 'polypeptide(L)'
;MRLDGYYINLDRSVERRQLFEEQLDSLDLAEWIRRFPAVDGHVAGPYEAKLDNNVWACRRSHELIIQQADPETVTAIFEDDAEISRYFSSTITESNMQSFIERTPTADIVFLDCAMYWLKAPLLLAAAERHLNINDVELNGDGGSRQFSGVDILDTKGIYAYCAAAYLVTPRGKRTLLRLINDVREQPDVPIDRLYLRWIETGELSCSLLVPFLATPRFEMPSTITSNENLSQTVDPEEYLWVNVLRRLLFAGNTTLDLPALEALTTVNATSSEYRLGMRVYETFRQDF
;
A
#
# COMPACT_ATOMS: atom_id res chain seq x y z
N MET A 1 -0.38 19.61 -13.94
CA MET A 1 0.78 18.94 -13.29
C MET A 1 1.05 17.64 -14.01
N ARG A 2 2.30 17.19 -14.08
CA ARG A 2 2.69 15.95 -14.76
C ARG A 2 2.74 14.75 -13.80
N LEU A 3 2.51 13.56 -14.32
CA LEU A 3 2.73 12.29 -13.61
C LEU A 3 4.01 11.62 -14.12
N ASP A 4 4.73 10.97 -13.21
CA ASP A 4 5.74 9.96 -13.54
C ASP A 4 5.61 8.77 -12.59
N GLY A 5 6.15 7.62 -12.96
CA GLY A 5 5.99 6.40 -12.17
C GLY A 5 7.18 5.46 -12.24
N TYR A 6 7.38 4.74 -11.15
CA TYR A 6 8.41 3.72 -11.02
C TYR A 6 7.85 2.47 -10.36
N TYR A 7 8.26 1.30 -10.82
CA TYR A 7 8.13 0.07 -10.05
C TYR A 7 9.52 -0.49 -9.70
N ILE A 8 9.70 -0.88 -8.45
CA ILE A 8 10.95 -1.39 -7.89
C ILE A 8 11.00 -2.90 -8.15
N ASN A 9 12.03 -3.35 -8.85
CA ASN A 9 12.21 -4.76 -9.16
C ASN A 9 13.69 -5.13 -9.13
N LEU A 10 14.03 -6.25 -8.49
CA LEU A 10 15.39 -6.80 -8.51
C LEU A 10 15.71 -7.39 -9.89
N ASP A 11 16.93 -7.18 -10.40
CA ASP A 11 17.35 -7.71 -11.70
C ASP A 11 17.22 -9.24 -11.82
N ARG A 12 17.40 -9.95 -10.71
CA ARG A 12 17.22 -11.41 -10.65
C ARG A 12 15.74 -11.87 -10.66
N SER A 13 14.79 -10.99 -10.35
CA SER A 13 13.37 -11.31 -10.23
C SER A 13 12.64 -11.16 -11.58
N VAL A 14 13.07 -11.96 -12.56
CA VAL A 14 12.61 -11.88 -13.96
C VAL A 14 11.11 -12.15 -14.09
N GLU A 15 10.59 -13.16 -13.39
CA GLU A 15 9.16 -13.53 -13.48
C GLU A 15 8.25 -12.43 -12.90
N ARG A 16 8.60 -11.86 -11.74
CA ARG A 16 7.88 -10.72 -11.15
C ARG A 16 7.91 -9.50 -12.06
N ARG A 17 9.05 -9.26 -12.71
CA ARG A 17 9.19 -8.19 -13.71
C ARG A 17 8.22 -8.39 -14.87
N GLN A 18 8.22 -9.57 -15.49
CA GLN A 18 7.34 -9.89 -16.62
C GLN A 18 5.88 -9.71 -16.24
N LEU A 19 5.47 -10.25 -15.09
CA LEU A 19 4.10 -10.11 -14.60
C LEU A 19 3.69 -8.64 -14.37
N PHE A 20 4.61 -7.83 -13.84
CA PHE A 20 4.34 -6.41 -13.62
C PHE A 20 4.28 -5.62 -14.94
N GLU A 21 5.18 -5.89 -15.88
CA GLU A 21 5.19 -5.27 -17.22
C GLU A 21 3.92 -5.62 -18.00
N GLU A 22 3.47 -6.88 -17.98
CA GLU A 22 2.20 -7.30 -18.58
C GLU A 22 1.01 -6.56 -17.98
N GLN A 23 1.00 -6.36 -16.66
CA GLN A 23 -0.02 -5.55 -15.98
C GLN A 23 0.01 -4.09 -16.45
N LEU A 24 1.20 -3.48 -16.55
CA LEU A 24 1.32 -2.10 -17.02
C LEU A 24 0.81 -1.93 -18.45
N ASP A 25 1.13 -2.88 -19.34
CA ASP A 25 0.64 -2.88 -20.71
C ASP A 25 -0.88 -3.02 -20.75
N SER A 26 -1.45 -3.94 -19.97
CA SER A 26 -2.91 -4.17 -19.92
C SER A 26 -3.72 -2.98 -19.38
N LEU A 27 -3.07 -2.08 -18.65
CA LEU A 27 -3.66 -0.91 -18.01
C LEU A 27 -3.30 0.41 -18.69
N ASP A 28 -2.60 0.36 -19.83
CA ASP A 28 -2.08 1.53 -20.57
C ASP A 28 -1.19 2.44 -19.69
N LEU A 29 -0.38 1.83 -18.81
CA LEU A 29 0.50 2.54 -17.86
C LEU A 29 1.98 2.52 -18.27
N ALA A 30 2.36 1.65 -19.22
CA ALA A 30 3.75 1.45 -19.63
C ALA A 30 4.42 2.71 -20.22
N GLU A 31 3.64 3.68 -20.70
CA GLU A 31 4.18 4.93 -21.25
C GLU A 31 4.82 5.85 -20.20
N TRP A 32 4.40 5.76 -18.93
CA TRP A 32 4.83 6.71 -17.90
C TRP A 32 5.24 6.06 -16.58
N ILE A 33 4.93 4.77 -16.37
CA ILE A 33 5.48 3.96 -15.29
C ILE A 33 6.61 3.09 -15.83
N ARG A 34 7.82 3.28 -15.30
CA ARG A 34 9.02 2.57 -15.77
C ARG A 34 9.67 1.73 -14.67
N ARG A 35 10.43 0.73 -15.09
CA ARG A 35 11.23 -0.07 -14.16
C ARG A 35 12.29 0.78 -13.46
N PHE A 36 12.41 0.61 -12.15
CA PHE A 36 13.58 1.00 -11.38
C PHE A 36 14.34 -0.26 -10.94
N PRO A 37 15.63 -0.41 -11.30
CA PRO A 37 16.43 -1.54 -10.84
C PRO A 37 16.66 -1.40 -9.33
N ALA A 38 16.06 -2.30 -8.56
CA ALA A 38 16.19 -2.31 -7.10
C ALA A 38 17.64 -2.53 -6.68
N VAL A 39 18.03 -1.92 -5.57
CA VAL A 39 19.30 -2.22 -4.90
C VAL A 39 19.25 -3.66 -4.41
N ASP A 40 20.34 -4.40 -4.63
CA ASP A 40 20.43 -5.81 -4.26
C ASP A 40 21.24 -6.00 -2.98
N GLY A 41 20.55 -6.30 -1.87
CA GLY A 41 21.13 -6.59 -0.56
C GLY A 41 22.05 -7.82 -0.52
N HIS A 42 21.98 -8.71 -1.53
CA HIS A 42 22.88 -9.86 -1.63
C HIS A 42 24.24 -9.47 -2.23
N VAL A 43 24.29 -8.39 -3.00
CA VAL A 43 25.49 -7.93 -3.71
C VAL A 43 26.17 -6.79 -2.96
N ALA A 44 25.39 -5.94 -2.31
CA ALA A 44 25.88 -4.78 -1.59
C ALA A 44 25.11 -4.58 -0.28
N GLY A 45 25.80 -4.07 0.73
CA GLY A 45 25.19 -3.65 1.97
C GLY A 45 26.23 -3.45 3.07
N PRO A 46 25.92 -2.66 4.11
CA PRO A 46 26.86 -2.35 5.17
C PRO A 46 26.90 -3.42 6.28
N TYR A 47 26.01 -4.42 6.25
CA TYR A 47 25.84 -5.41 7.32
C TYR A 47 26.41 -6.77 6.95
N GLU A 48 26.77 -7.55 7.96
CA GLU A 48 27.15 -8.96 7.79
C GLU A 48 25.92 -9.86 7.56
N ALA A 49 24.81 -9.55 8.24
CA ALA A 49 23.57 -10.31 8.11
C ALA A 49 22.85 -9.98 6.79
N LYS A 50 22.54 -11.02 6.01
CA LYS A 50 21.87 -10.88 4.71
C LYS A 50 20.49 -10.23 4.81
N LEU A 51 19.74 -10.55 5.85
CA LEU A 51 18.40 -10.00 6.07
C LEU A 51 18.46 -8.47 6.27
N ASP A 52 19.41 -8.00 7.08
CA ASP A 52 19.60 -6.56 7.33
C ASP A 52 20.00 -5.83 6.05
N ASN A 53 20.84 -6.45 5.21
CA ASN A 53 21.16 -5.90 3.90
C ASN A 53 19.94 -5.87 2.95
N ASN A 54 19.05 -6.85 3.01
CA ASN A 54 17.82 -6.84 2.20
C ASN A 54 16.86 -5.73 2.64
N VAL A 55 16.70 -5.52 3.95
CA VAL A 55 15.92 -4.41 4.51
C VAL A 55 16.51 -3.06 4.11
N TRP A 56 17.84 -2.90 4.27
CA TRP A 56 18.57 -1.72 3.84
C TRP A 56 18.41 -1.45 2.35
N ALA A 57 18.51 -2.49 1.52
CA ALA A 57 18.43 -2.37 0.06
C ALA A 57 17.03 -2.01 -0.41
N CYS A 58 15.98 -2.57 0.21
CA CYS A 58 14.59 -2.15 -0.01
C CYS A 58 14.46 -0.65 0.28
N ARG A 59 14.81 -0.19 1.49
CA ARG A 59 14.78 1.25 1.81
C ARG A 59 15.58 2.08 0.82
N ARG A 60 16.80 1.66 0.47
CA ARG A 60 17.68 2.41 -0.43
C ARG A 60 17.06 2.58 -1.81
N SER A 61 16.32 1.59 -2.29
CA SER A 61 15.62 1.66 -3.58
C SER A 61 14.56 2.76 -3.59
N HIS A 62 13.77 2.87 -2.51
CA HIS A 62 12.78 3.94 -2.34
C HIS A 62 13.44 5.33 -2.29
N GLU A 63 14.49 5.48 -1.46
CA GLU A 63 15.22 6.74 -1.33
C GLU A 63 15.81 7.22 -2.67
N LEU A 64 16.39 6.30 -3.45
CA LEU A 64 16.98 6.62 -4.76
C LEU A 64 15.91 7.09 -5.75
N ILE A 65 14.74 6.46 -5.78
CA ILE A 65 13.63 6.93 -6.62
C ILE A 65 13.22 8.34 -6.22
N ILE A 66 13.00 8.59 -4.93
CA ILE A 66 12.62 9.92 -4.42
C ILE A 66 13.67 10.98 -4.78
N GLN A 67 14.96 10.61 -4.75
CA GLN A 67 16.07 11.50 -5.08
C GLN A 67 16.17 11.84 -6.56
N GLN A 68 15.87 10.90 -7.45
CA GLN A 68 16.05 11.10 -8.90
C GLN A 68 14.77 11.53 -9.64
N ALA A 69 13.60 11.36 -9.04
CA ALA A 69 12.32 11.71 -9.66
C ALA A 69 12.25 13.22 -9.96
N ASP A 70 11.54 13.60 -11.03
CA ASP A 70 11.38 15.01 -11.41
C ASP A 70 10.71 15.77 -10.24
N PRO A 71 11.32 16.82 -9.66
CA PRO A 71 10.78 17.48 -8.47
C PRO A 71 9.39 18.09 -8.68
N GLU A 72 8.95 18.32 -9.92
CA GLU A 72 7.69 19.00 -10.26
C GLU A 72 6.54 18.05 -10.62
N THR A 73 6.77 16.73 -10.65
CA THR A 73 5.72 15.73 -10.93
C THR A 73 5.06 15.22 -9.65
N VAL A 74 3.91 14.55 -9.77
CA VAL A 74 3.54 13.52 -8.79
C VAL A 74 4.14 12.20 -9.24
N THR A 75 4.88 11.56 -8.35
CA THR A 75 5.59 10.31 -8.65
C THR A 75 4.88 9.12 -8.02
N ALA A 76 4.41 8.19 -8.85
CA ALA A 76 3.93 6.90 -8.39
C ALA A 76 5.09 5.94 -8.13
N ILE A 77 5.06 5.22 -7.02
CA ILE A 77 6.08 4.24 -6.63
C ILE A 77 5.37 2.94 -6.25
N PHE A 78 5.78 1.84 -6.88
CA PHE A 78 5.25 0.50 -6.67
C PHE A 78 6.37 -0.49 -6.35
N GLU A 79 6.08 -1.50 -5.54
CA GLU A 79 6.86 -2.74 -5.47
C GLU A 79 6.41 -3.72 -6.57
N ASP A 80 7.29 -4.63 -7.00
CA ASP A 80 7.00 -5.57 -8.09
C ASP A 80 6.01 -6.69 -7.74
N ASP A 81 5.57 -6.81 -6.48
CA ASP A 81 4.43 -7.64 -6.09
C ASP A 81 3.10 -6.89 -6.03
N ALA A 82 3.07 -5.58 -6.32
CA ALA A 82 1.82 -4.84 -6.32
C ALA A 82 0.92 -5.23 -7.51
N GLU A 83 -0.34 -5.53 -7.21
CA GLU A 83 -1.43 -5.55 -8.16
C GLU A 83 -2.04 -4.16 -8.26
N ILE A 84 -2.20 -3.63 -9.47
CA ILE A 84 -2.77 -2.31 -9.74
C ILE A 84 -4.23 -2.49 -10.17
N SER A 85 -5.12 -1.72 -9.56
CA SER A 85 -6.53 -1.67 -9.96
C SER A 85 -6.67 -1.16 -11.39
N ARG A 86 -7.57 -1.76 -12.16
CA ARG A 86 -7.98 -1.24 -13.48
C ARG A 86 -8.55 0.18 -13.44
N TYR A 87 -8.99 0.64 -12.28
CA TYR A 87 -9.51 2.00 -12.07
C TYR A 87 -8.42 3.02 -11.78
N PHE A 88 -7.16 2.59 -11.61
CA PHE A 88 -6.03 3.45 -11.28
C PHE A 88 -5.87 4.60 -12.28
N SER A 89 -5.80 4.32 -13.59
CA SER A 89 -5.61 5.35 -14.63
C SER A 89 -6.78 6.33 -14.72
N SER A 90 -8.00 5.89 -14.43
CA SER A 90 -9.18 6.76 -14.41
C SER A 90 -9.26 7.64 -13.16
N THR A 91 -8.63 7.22 -12.06
CA THR A 91 -8.67 7.92 -10.76
C THR A 91 -7.45 8.82 -10.58
N ILE A 92 -6.26 8.31 -10.88
CA ILE A 92 -4.97 9.02 -10.80
C ILE A 92 -4.67 9.63 -12.15
N THR A 93 -5.34 10.74 -12.44
CA THR A 93 -5.09 11.57 -13.63
C THR A 93 -4.34 12.85 -13.25
N GLU A 94 -3.69 13.49 -14.21
CA GLU A 94 -3.06 14.80 -14.00
C GLU A 94 -4.03 15.84 -13.43
N SER A 95 -5.28 15.85 -13.92
CA SER A 95 -6.35 16.75 -13.47
C SER A 95 -6.77 16.47 -12.02
N ASN A 96 -7.02 15.20 -11.69
CA ASN A 96 -7.43 14.81 -10.35
C ASN A 96 -6.32 15.09 -9.33
N MET A 97 -5.07 14.76 -9.66
CA MET A 97 -3.95 15.03 -8.78
C MET A 97 -3.69 16.53 -8.61
N GLN A 98 -3.89 17.34 -9.66
CA GLN A 98 -3.78 18.79 -9.56
C GLN A 98 -4.82 19.35 -8.58
N SER A 99 -6.09 18.97 -8.74
CA SER A 99 -7.19 19.36 -7.85
C SER A 99 -6.95 18.89 -6.40
N PHE A 100 -6.43 17.68 -6.22
CA PHE A 100 -6.07 17.16 -4.90
C PHE A 100 -5.02 18.02 -4.20
N ILE A 101 -3.91 18.36 -4.89
CA ILE A 101 -2.84 19.17 -4.31
C ILE A 101 -3.31 20.60 -4.01
N GLU A 102 -4.16 21.18 -4.85
CA GLU A 102 -4.74 22.51 -4.59
C GLU A 102 -5.59 22.53 -3.33
N ARG A 103 -6.35 21.45 -3.08
CA ARG A 103 -7.19 21.30 -1.88
C ARG A 103 -6.39 20.87 -0.65
N THR A 104 -5.31 20.14 -0.86
CA THR A 104 -4.46 19.55 0.19
C THR A 104 -2.99 19.91 -0.06
N PRO A 105 -2.62 21.21 0.02
CA PRO A 105 -1.27 21.67 -0.33
C PRO A 105 -0.19 21.15 0.63
N THR A 106 -0.61 20.59 1.77
CA THR A 106 0.24 19.96 2.77
C THR A 106 0.33 18.44 2.62
N ALA A 107 -0.18 17.83 1.54
CA ALA A 107 0.03 16.40 1.31
C ALA A 107 1.47 16.14 0.84
N ASP A 108 2.18 15.25 1.53
CA ASP A 108 3.50 14.74 1.16
C ASP A 108 3.37 13.42 0.38
N ILE A 109 2.63 12.46 0.94
CA ILE A 109 2.39 11.15 0.34
C ILE A 109 0.89 10.89 0.23
N VAL A 110 0.47 10.22 -0.85
CA VAL A 110 -0.84 9.60 -0.98
C VAL A 110 -0.65 8.09 -1.11
N PHE A 111 -1.00 7.35 -0.05
CA PHE A 111 -0.93 5.90 -0.06
C PHE A 111 -2.07 5.30 -0.87
N LEU A 112 -1.72 4.32 -1.70
CA LEU A 112 -2.67 3.55 -2.50
C LEU A 112 -3.04 2.22 -1.82
N ASP A 113 -2.26 1.86 -0.80
CA ASP A 113 -2.43 0.74 0.12
C ASP A 113 -1.64 0.98 1.41
N CYS A 114 -2.05 0.33 2.50
CA CYS A 114 -1.24 0.17 3.69
C CYS A 114 -1.64 -1.08 4.47
N ALA A 115 -0.72 -1.60 5.28
CA ALA A 115 -1.13 -2.34 6.47
C ALA A 115 -1.60 -1.34 7.52
N MET A 116 -2.73 -1.62 8.15
CA MET A 116 -3.42 -0.74 9.08
C MET A 116 -3.43 -1.27 10.51
N TYR A 117 -3.66 -0.38 11.47
CA TYR A 117 -4.05 -0.83 12.81
C TYR A 117 -5.43 -1.49 12.79
N TRP A 118 -5.55 -2.67 13.40
CA TRP A 118 -6.80 -3.47 13.46
C TRP A 118 -8.03 -2.69 13.93
N LEU A 119 -7.84 -1.77 14.88
CA LEU A 119 -8.90 -0.92 15.41
C LEU A 119 -9.53 0.00 14.35
N LYS A 120 -8.90 0.15 13.17
CA LYS A 120 -9.40 0.95 12.05
C LYS A 120 -10.09 0.12 10.97
N ALA A 121 -10.06 -1.22 11.06
CA ALA A 121 -10.66 -2.08 10.05
C ALA A 121 -12.15 -1.76 9.77
N PRO A 122 -13.03 -1.57 10.78
CA PRO A 122 -14.44 -1.24 10.51
C PRO A 122 -14.62 0.07 9.75
N LEU A 123 -13.83 1.10 10.09
CA LEU A 123 -13.85 2.41 9.44
C LEU A 123 -13.46 2.28 7.96
N LEU A 124 -12.36 1.57 7.67
CA LEU A 124 -11.86 1.40 6.31
C LEU A 124 -12.82 0.55 5.46
N LEU A 125 -13.39 -0.51 6.03
CA LEU A 125 -14.37 -1.35 5.33
C LEU A 125 -15.63 -0.55 4.98
N ALA A 126 -16.13 0.28 5.89
CA ALA A 126 -17.28 1.15 5.61
C ALA A 126 -16.96 2.18 4.52
N ALA A 127 -15.77 2.79 4.55
CA ALA A 127 -15.33 3.71 3.51
C ALA A 127 -15.20 3.02 2.14
N ALA A 128 -14.67 1.79 2.11
CA ALA A 128 -14.57 1.01 0.88
C ALA A 128 -15.95 0.65 0.32
N GLU A 129 -16.89 0.21 1.16
CA GLU A 129 -18.24 -0.18 0.74
C GLU A 129 -19.04 0.95 0.08
N ARG A 130 -18.80 2.22 0.46
CA ARG A 130 -19.42 3.38 -0.22
C ARG A 130 -19.07 3.47 -1.71
N HIS A 131 -17.88 2.99 -2.07
CA HIS A 131 -17.34 3.10 -3.43
C HIS A 131 -17.23 1.77 -4.15
N LEU A 132 -17.31 0.65 -3.42
CA LEU A 132 -17.28 -0.71 -3.93
C LEU A 132 -18.67 -1.33 -3.75
N ASN A 133 -19.47 -1.33 -4.81
CA ASN A 133 -20.72 -2.08 -4.78
C ASN A 133 -20.41 -3.56 -5.08
N ILE A 134 -20.62 -4.40 -4.06
CA ILE A 134 -20.52 -5.85 -4.17
C ILE A 134 -21.90 -6.34 -4.59
N ASN A 135 -22.07 -6.71 -5.86
CA ASN A 135 -23.19 -7.58 -6.19
C ASN A 135 -22.89 -8.94 -5.52
N ASP A 136 -23.72 -9.34 -4.55
CA ASP A 136 -23.58 -10.55 -3.70
C ASP A 136 -23.31 -11.88 -4.44
N VAL A 137 -23.42 -11.90 -5.78
CA VAL A 137 -23.33 -13.11 -6.61
C VAL A 137 -21.88 -13.53 -6.91
N GLU A 138 -20.87 -12.65 -6.74
CA GLU A 138 -19.54 -12.86 -7.36
C GLU A 138 -18.35 -12.98 -6.39
N LEU A 139 -18.56 -13.09 -5.08
CA LEU A 139 -17.44 -13.39 -4.15
C LEU A 139 -16.89 -14.82 -4.33
N ASN A 140 -17.63 -15.69 -5.04
CA ASN A 140 -17.23 -17.04 -5.38
C ASN A 140 -16.56 -17.09 -6.77
N GLY A 141 -15.29 -16.70 -6.83
CA GLY A 141 -14.31 -17.38 -7.69
C GLY A 141 -14.25 -17.09 -9.20
N ASP A 142 -15.11 -16.28 -9.80
CA ASP A 142 -14.99 -15.98 -11.25
C ASP A 142 -15.15 -14.50 -11.56
N GLY A 143 -14.03 -13.77 -11.57
CA GLY A 143 -13.88 -12.51 -12.33
C GLY A 143 -14.83 -11.37 -12.00
N GLY A 144 -15.54 -11.44 -10.88
CA GLY A 144 -16.58 -10.51 -10.51
C GLY A 144 -16.12 -9.08 -10.47
N SER A 145 -16.71 -8.27 -11.33
CA SER A 145 -16.31 -6.90 -11.58
C SER A 145 -16.91 -6.01 -10.48
N ARG A 146 -16.20 -5.82 -9.35
CA ARG A 146 -16.57 -4.83 -8.32
C ARG A 146 -16.84 -3.49 -9.00
N GLN A 147 -18.07 -2.98 -8.87
CA GLN A 147 -18.40 -1.66 -9.40
C GLN A 147 -17.72 -0.62 -8.52
N PHE A 148 -16.92 0.24 -9.15
CA PHE A 148 -16.16 1.29 -8.51
C PHE A 148 -16.76 2.66 -8.89
N SER A 149 -17.00 3.52 -7.90
CA SER A 149 -17.55 4.87 -8.12
C SER A 149 -16.61 6.00 -7.71
N GLY A 150 -15.55 5.73 -6.94
CA GLY A 150 -14.63 6.75 -6.47
C GLY A 150 -13.74 6.28 -5.31
N VAL A 151 -13.17 7.26 -4.61
CA VAL A 151 -12.36 7.04 -3.41
C VAL A 151 -12.69 8.09 -2.36
N ASP A 152 -12.63 7.68 -1.11
CA ASP A 152 -12.44 8.57 0.02
C ASP A 152 -10.95 8.83 0.22
N ILE A 153 -10.65 10.01 0.76
CA ILE A 153 -9.31 10.44 1.09
C ILE A 153 -9.24 10.64 2.60
N LEU A 154 -8.53 9.76 3.29
CA LEU A 154 -8.43 9.75 4.75
C LEU A 154 -7.05 10.25 5.19
N ASP A 155 -6.98 10.88 6.36
CA ASP A 155 -5.70 11.14 7.04
C ASP A 155 -5.11 9.82 7.55
N THR A 156 -3.80 9.63 7.38
CA THR A 156 -3.12 8.37 7.72
C THR A 156 -2.75 8.23 9.18
N LYS A 157 -2.79 9.30 9.98
CA LYS A 157 -2.36 9.28 11.39
C LYS A 157 -3.26 8.38 12.22
N GLY A 158 -2.64 7.42 12.92
CA GLY A 158 -3.36 6.37 13.64
C GLY A 158 -4.11 5.37 12.74
N ILE A 159 -3.94 5.40 11.42
CA ILE A 159 -4.42 4.38 10.47
C ILE A 159 -3.24 3.54 9.96
N TYR A 160 -2.22 4.20 9.42
CA TYR A 160 -1.05 3.54 8.85
C TYR A 160 -0.24 2.81 9.91
N ALA A 161 0.11 1.54 9.67
CA ALA A 161 0.97 0.75 10.54
C ALA A 161 2.31 0.42 9.88
N TYR A 162 2.30 -0.05 8.64
CA TYR A 162 3.49 -0.38 7.84
C TYR A 162 3.09 -0.62 6.37
N CYS A 163 4.05 -1.09 5.55
CA CYS A 163 3.95 -1.31 4.10
C CYS A 163 4.19 -0.06 3.24
N ALA A 164 5.10 -0.18 2.27
CA ALA A 164 5.36 0.82 1.24
C ALA A 164 5.15 0.28 -0.18
N ALA A 165 4.22 -0.69 -0.34
CA ALA A 165 4.02 -1.39 -1.61
C ALA A 165 3.53 -0.49 -2.76
N ALA A 166 2.70 0.52 -2.47
CA ALA A 166 2.19 1.42 -3.49
C ALA A 166 1.79 2.78 -2.92
N TYR A 167 2.38 3.86 -3.45
CA TYR A 167 2.10 5.22 -3.00
C TYR A 167 2.49 6.27 -4.05
N LEU A 168 1.94 7.47 -3.92
CA LEU A 168 2.29 8.65 -4.71
C LEU A 168 3.06 9.65 -3.83
N VAL A 169 4.10 10.28 -4.37
CA VAL A 169 4.83 11.36 -3.71
C VAL A 169 4.57 12.67 -4.45
N THR A 170 4.09 13.68 -3.72
CA THR A 170 3.83 15.01 -4.31
C THR A 170 5.13 15.80 -4.52
N PRO A 171 5.14 16.89 -5.31
CA PRO A 171 6.27 17.82 -5.38
C PRO A 171 6.73 18.36 -4.02
N ARG A 172 5.78 18.63 -3.11
CA ARG A 172 6.10 18.99 -1.73
C ARG A 172 6.68 17.79 -0.98
N GLY A 173 6.06 16.62 -1.11
CA GLY A 173 6.50 15.38 -0.48
C GLY A 173 7.94 15.02 -0.81
N LYS A 174 8.37 15.16 -2.06
CA LYS A 174 9.78 14.94 -2.45
C LYS A 174 10.73 15.83 -1.65
N ARG A 175 10.43 17.12 -1.51
CA ARG A 175 11.24 18.05 -0.70
C ARG A 175 11.25 17.67 0.78
N THR A 176 10.09 17.33 1.33
CA THR A 176 9.95 16.89 2.73
C THR A 176 10.74 15.62 2.99
N LEU A 177 10.54 14.59 2.15
CA LEU A 177 11.19 13.29 2.28
C LEU A 177 12.70 13.40 2.10
N LEU A 178 13.21 14.18 1.15
CA LEU A 178 14.65 14.36 0.98
C LEU A 178 15.30 14.98 2.23
N ARG A 179 14.62 15.93 2.89
CA ARG A 179 15.09 16.46 4.17
C ARG A 179 15.07 15.37 5.25
N LEU A 180 13.95 14.69 5.43
CA LEU A 180 13.77 13.68 6.47
C LEU A 180 14.72 12.48 6.31
N ILE A 181 14.93 12.00 5.09
CA ILE A 181 15.88 10.94 4.75
C ILE A 181 17.30 11.35 5.13
N ASN A 182 17.70 12.60 4.82
CA ASN A 182 19.02 13.11 5.20
C ASN A 182 19.19 13.19 6.73
N ASP A 183 18.13 13.55 7.46
CA ASP A 183 18.14 13.64 8.94
C ASP A 183 18.35 12.27 9.61
N VAL A 184 18.03 11.17 8.92
CA VAL A 184 18.17 9.79 9.43
C VAL A 184 19.20 8.94 8.67
N ARG A 185 20.11 9.57 7.92
CA ARG A 185 21.11 8.84 7.11
C ARG A 185 22.00 7.91 7.93
N GLU A 186 22.24 8.25 9.20
CA GLU A 186 23.09 7.50 10.14
C GLU A 186 22.33 6.33 10.81
N GLN A 187 21.05 6.11 10.47
CA GLN A 187 20.24 4.98 10.91
C GLN A 187 19.86 4.06 9.73
N PRO A 188 20.81 3.47 8.98
CA PRO A 188 20.52 2.75 7.73
C PRO A 188 19.75 1.43 7.91
N ASP A 189 19.63 0.92 9.13
CA ASP A 189 18.96 -0.34 9.50
C ASP A 189 17.43 -0.21 9.60
N VAL A 190 16.91 1.00 9.76
CA VAL A 190 15.46 1.21 9.91
C VAL A 190 14.77 1.06 8.54
N PRO A 191 13.78 0.15 8.41
CA PRO A 191 12.96 0.03 7.20
C PRO A 191 12.23 1.33 6.83
N ILE A 192 11.99 1.56 5.54
CA ILE A 192 11.38 2.81 5.05
C ILE A 192 9.95 3.03 5.58
N ASP A 193 9.16 1.96 5.70
CA ASP A 193 7.79 2.03 6.21
C ASP A 193 7.74 2.36 7.72
N ARG A 194 8.72 1.91 8.50
CA ARG A 194 8.88 2.30 9.92
C ARG A 194 9.28 3.77 10.05
N LEU A 195 10.08 4.29 9.12
CA LEU A 195 10.35 5.74 9.05
C LEU A 195 9.08 6.52 8.71
N TYR A 196 8.30 6.09 7.72
CA TYR A 196 7.02 6.70 7.38
C TYR A 196 6.07 6.71 8.58
N LEU A 197 5.89 5.57 9.26
CA LEU A 197 5.08 5.49 10.47
C LEU A 197 5.51 6.54 11.50
N ARG A 198 6.81 6.59 11.82
CA ARG A 198 7.36 7.55 12.79
C ARG A 198 7.07 9.00 12.37
N TRP A 199 7.31 9.35 11.11
CA TRP A 199 7.12 10.73 10.64
C TRP A 199 5.65 11.12 10.54
N ILE A 200 4.75 10.18 10.23
CA ILE A 200 3.30 10.38 10.27
C ILE A 200 2.84 10.65 11.72
N GLU A 201 3.25 9.80 12.66
CA GLU A 201 2.82 9.92 14.06
C GLU A 201 3.33 11.20 14.73
N THR A 202 4.57 11.60 14.39
CA THR A 202 5.18 12.86 14.86
C THR A 202 4.68 14.10 14.11
N GLY A 203 3.98 13.94 12.99
CA GLY A 203 3.48 15.04 12.16
C GLY A 203 4.54 15.70 11.27
N GLU A 204 5.72 15.08 11.15
CA GLU A 204 6.79 15.52 10.23
C GLU A 204 6.46 15.22 8.76
N LEU A 205 5.58 14.24 8.52
CA LEU A 205 5.12 13.81 7.21
C LEU A 205 3.59 13.76 7.19
N SER A 206 2.96 14.53 6.30
CA SER A 206 1.51 14.60 6.18
C SER A 206 1.05 13.73 5.01
N CYS A 207 0.32 12.66 5.30
CA CYS A 207 -0.05 11.67 4.28
C CYS A 207 -1.55 11.41 4.26
N SER A 208 -2.05 11.16 3.05
CA SER A 208 -3.42 10.72 2.80
C SER A 208 -3.45 9.25 2.39
N LEU A 209 -4.57 8.57 2.62
CA LEU A 209 -4.85 7.22 2.19
C LEU A 209 -6.09 7.23 1.28
N LEU A 210 -5.99 6.63 0.11
CA LEU A 210 -7.16 6.40 -0.75
C LEU A 210 -7.88 5.14 -0.30
N VAL A 211 -9.20 5.21 -0.14
CA VAL A 211 -10.04 4.05 0.18
C VAL A 211 -11.25 4.04 -0.76
N PRO A 212 -11.49 2.99 -1.55
CA PRO A 212 -10.75 1.73 -1.61
C PRO A 212 -9.32 1.86 -2.16
N PHE A 213 -8.49 0.86 -1.88
CA PHE A 213 -7.11 0.76 -2.35
C PHE A 213 -7.08 0.61 -3.87
N LEU A 214 -6.21 1.37 -4.54
CA LEU A 214 -6.02 1.32 -5.99
C LEU A 214 -4.82 0.47 -6.41
N ALA A 215 -4.02 0.03 -5.45
CA ALA A 215 -3.00 -0.98 -5.64
C ALA A 215 -2.86 -1.75 -4.33
N THR A 216 -2.46 -3.01 -4.36
CA THR A 216 -2.15 -3.78 -3.13
C THR A 216 -1.26 -4.97 -3.50
N PRO A 217 -0.38 -5.47 -2.63
CA PRO A 217 0.36 -6.69 -2.90
C PRO A 217 -0.54 -7.85 -3.28
N ARG A 218 -0.08 -8.64 -4.24
CA ARG A 218 -0.73 -9.89 -4.64
C ARG A 218 -0.79 -10.83 -3.44
N PHE A 219 -1.98 -11.36 -3.17
CA PHE A 219 -2.24 -12.18 -1.99
C PHE A 219 -1.35 -13.43 -1.89
N GLU A 220 -1.02 -14.05 -3.04
CA GLU A 220 -0.27 -15.32 -3.10
C GLU A 220 1.23 -15.15 -3.42
N MET A 221 1.75 -13.92 -3.46
CA MET A 221 3.14 -13.69 -3.86
C MET A 221 4.05 -13.55 -2.63
N PRO A 222 5.03 -14.47 -2.42
CA PRO A 222 5.97 -14.35 -1.31
C PRO A 222 6.86 -13.11 -1.45
N SER A 223 7.28 -12.52 -0.32
CA SER A 223 8.23 -11.42 -0.32
C SER A 223 9.63 -11.87 -0.79
N THR A 224 10.31 -11.00 -1.54
CA THR A 224 11.71 -11.19 -1.95
C THR A 224 12.72 -10.80 -0.87
N ILE A 225 12.25 -10.17 0.22
CA ILE A 225 13.06 -9.82 1.41
C ILE A 225 13.28 -11.05 2.32
N THR A 226 12.81 -12.23 1.90
CA THR A 226 12.93 -13.46 2.67
C THR A 226 14.23 -14.20 2.35
N SER A 227 15.04 -14.47 3.37
CA SER A 227 15.91 -15.64 3.34
C SER A 227 15.02 -16.87 3.53
N ASN A 228 15.28 -17.96 2.81
CA ASN A 228 14.70 -19.29 3.03
C ASN A 228 14.99 -19.88 4.44
N GLU A 229 15.40 -19.05 5.40
CA GLU A 229 15.72 -19.41 6.77
C GLU A 229 15.06 -18.37 7.69
N ASN A 230 14.04 -18.81 8.42
CA ASN A 230 13.46 -18.20 9.62
C ASN A 230 12.93 -16.76 9.53
N LEU A 231 11.87 -16.53 8.77
CA LEU A 231 10.89 -15.50 9.14
C LEU A 231 10.00 -16.04 10.26
N SER A 232 10.40 -15.85 11.51
CA SER A 232 9.51 -16.13 12.65
C SER A 232 9.68 -15.20 13.85
N GLN A 233 10.22 -13.99 13.68
CA GLN A 233 10.49 -13.14 14.85
C GLN A 233 9.80 -11.77 14.89
N THR A 234 9.08 -11.33 13.84
CA THR A 234 8.58 -9.94 13.81
C THR A 234 7.09 -9.74 13.54
N VAL A 235 6.38 -10.68 12.91
CA VAL A 235 4.92 -10.59 12.71
C VAL A 235 4.32 -11.98 12.90
N ASP A 236 3.24 -12.08 13.67
CA ASP A 236 2.48 -13.31 13.83
C ASP A 236 1.95 -13.75 12.44
N PRO A 237 2.23 -14.99 11.98
CA PRO A 237 1.74 -15.48 10.69
C PRO A 237 0.22 -15.35 10.52
N GLU A 238 -0.54 -15.49 11.62
CA GLU A 238 -1.99 -15.30 11.61
C GLU A 238 -2.34 -13.83 11.37
N GLU A 239 -1.68 -12.91 12.08
CA GLU A 239 -1.86 -11.47 11.88
C GLU A 239 -1.51 -11.05 10.44
N TYR A 240 -0.41 -11.56 9.89
CA TYR A 240 0.01 -11.28 8.52
C TYR A 240 -1.02 -11.75 7.49
N LEU A 241 -1.56 -12.97 7.66
CA LEU A 241 -2.62 -13.51 6.81
C LEU A 241 -3.84 -12.58 6.83
N TRP A 242 -4.34 -12.26 8.02
CA TRP A 242 -5.54 -11.44 8.15
C TRP A 242 -5.34 -10.03 7.61
N VAL A 243 -4.15 -9.42 7.80
CA VAL A 243 -3.86 -8.09 7.24
C VAL A 243 -3.99 -8.14 5.72
N ASN A 244 -3.44 -9.17 5.07
CA ASN A 244 -3.55 -9.32 3.62
C ASN A 244 -4.99 -9.60 3.17
N VAL A 245 -5.76 -10.38 3.92
CA VAL A 245 -7.21 -10.55 3.67
C VAL A 245 -7.92 -9.20 3.70
N LEU A 246 -7.69 -8.40 4.74
CA LEU A 246 -8.34 -7.09 4.89
C LEU A 246 -7.93 -6.12 3.77
N ARG A 247 -6.64 -6.04 3.43
CA ARG A 247 -6.16 -5.22 2.31
C ARG A 247 -6.83 -5.62 1.00
N ARG A 248 -7.02 -6.92 0.78
CA ARG A 248 -7.71 -7.45 -0.38
C ARG A 248 -9.20 -7.09 -0.40
N LEU A 249 -9.87 -7.12 0.76
CA LEU A 249 -11.25 -6.64 0.88
C LEU A 249 -11.37 -5.14 0.59
N LEU A 250 -10.36 -4.34 0.91
CA LEU A 250 -10.30 -2.90 0.64
C LEU A 250 -9.87 -2.57 -0.79
N PHE A 251 -9.40 -3.54 -1.57
CA PHE A 251 -8.88 -3.31 -2.92
C PHE A 251 -9.98 -3.16 -3.97
N ALA A 252 -9.84 -2.16 -4.82
CA ALA A 252 -10.68 -1.89 -5.99
C ALA A 252 -10.29 -2.76 -7.18
N GLY A 253 -10.11 -4.06 -6.97
CA GLY A 253 -9.81 -5.03 -8.02
C GLY A 253 -10.46 -6.36 -7.71
N ASN A 254 -9.90 -7.44 -8.25
CA ASN A 254 -10.36 -8.77 -7.89
C ASN A 254 -10.03 -9.03 -6.42
N THR A 255 -10.87 -9.76 -5.69
CA THR A 255 -10.53 -10.20 -4.33
C THR A 255 -9.80 -11.53 -4.32
N THR A 256 -10.12 -12.48 -5.21
CA THR A 256 -9.52 -13.83 -5.23
C THR A 256 -9.27 -14.40 -3.82
N LEU A 257 -10.29 -14.39 -2.95
CA LEU A 257 -10.22 -14.94 -1.59
C LEU A 257 -11.11 -16.18 -1.51
N ASP A 258 -10.59 -17.27 -0.92
CA ASP A 258 -11.41 -18.40 -0.51
C ASP A 258 -12.08 -18.06 0.83
N LEU A 259 -13.19 -17.32 0.76
CA LEU A 259 -13.93 -16.88 1.96
C LEU A 259 -14.37 -18.05 2.84
N PRO A 260 -14.91 -19.17 2.32
CA PRO A 260 -15.23 -20.33 3.14
C PRO A 260 -14.03 -20.88 3.94
N ALA A 261 -12.85 -20.98 3.30
CA ALA A 261 -11.65 -21.43 4.00
C ALA A 261 -11.21 -20.44 5.08
N LEU A 262 -11.28 -19.14 4.80
CA LEU A 262 -10.93 -18.08 5.77
C LEU A 262 -11.91 -18.04 6.94
N GLU A 263 -13.21 -18.15 6.69
CA GLU A 263 -14.24 -18.19 7.75
C GLU A 263 -14.00 -19.36 8.71
N ALA A 264 -13.59 -20.53 8.19
CA ALA A 264 -13.27 -21.70 9.00
C ALA A 264 -12.05 -21.50 9.93
N LEU A 265 -11.16 -20.54 9.62
CA LEU A 265 -10.01 -20.17 10.46
C LEU A 265 -10.38 -19.18 11.57
N THR A 266 -11.56 -18.56 11.54
CA THR A 266 -11.96 -17.56 12.54
C THR A 266 -12.31 -18.21 13.87
N THR A 267 -11.69 -17.75 14.96
CA THR A 267 -12.13 -18.09 16.32
C THR A 267 -13.10 -17.05 16.83
N VAL A 268 -14.31 -17.48 17.21
CA VAL A 268 -15.28 -16.59 17.87
C VAL A 268 -14.86 -16.35 19.31
N ASN A 269 -14.27 -15.18 19.58
CA ASN A 269 -13.97 -14.74 20.93
C ASN A 269 -15.23 -14.24 21.65
N ALA A 270 -15.33 -14.49 22.95
CA ALA A 270 -16.43 -13.98 23.76
C ALA A 270 -16.33 -12.44 23.87
N THR A 271 -17.22 -11.72 23.20
CA THR A 271 -17.32 -10.25 23.26
C THR A 271 -18.30 -9.79 24.34
N SER A 272 -18.03 -8.65 24.98
CA SER A 272 -18.96 -8.05 25.95
C SER A 272 -20.29 -7.62 25.32
N SER A 273 -21.33 -7.46 26.13
CA SER A 273 -22.63 -6.90 25.70
C SER A 273 -22.50 -5.48 25.15
N GLU A 274 -21.64 -4.67 25.77
CA GLU A 274 -21.35 -3.29 25.46
C GLU A 274 -20.70 -3.17 24.08
N TYR A 275 -19.72 -4.03 23.79
CA TYR A 275 -19.08 -4.08 22.47
C TYR A 275 -20.10 -4.45 21.38
N ARG A 276 -20.92 -5.48 21.60
CA ARG A 276 -21.95 -5.88 20.63
C ARG A 276 -22.99 -4.80 20.39
N LEU A 277 -23.43 -4.10 21.43
CA LEU A 277 -24.34 -2.96 21.30
C LEU A 277 -23.67 -1.81 20.55
N GLY A 278 -22.42 -1.49 20.88
CA GLY A 278 -21.63 -0.47 20.20
C GLY A 278 -21.47 -0.74 18.70
N MET A 279 -21.14 -1.97 18.32
CA MET A 279 -21.05 -2.36 16.91
C MET A 279 -22.40 -2.29 16.20
N ARG A 280 -23.51 -2.65 16.85
CA ARG A 280 -24.86 -2.45 16.26
C ARG A 280 -25.19 -0.98 16.05
N VAL A 281 -24.83 -0.11 17.00
CA VAL A 281 -24.99 1.34 16.85
C VAL A 281 -24.15 1.83 15.66
N TYR A 282 -22.89 1.40 15.56
CA TYR A 282 -22.04 1.70 14.41
C TYR A 282 -22.68 1.28 13.09
N GLU A 283 -23.10 0.02 12.96
CA GLU A 283 -23.76 -0.51 11.75
C GLU A 283 -25.05 0.25 11.42
N THR A 284 -25.80 0.71 12.42
CA THR A 284 -27.06 1.45 12.21
C THR A 284 -26.81 2.82 11.57
N PHE A 285 -25.75 3.51 11.98
CA PHE A 285 -25.51 4.89 11.57
C PHE A 285 -24.41 5.04 10.50
N ARG A 286 -23.59 4.01 10.24
CA ARG A 286 -22.48 4.13 9.30
C ARG A 286 -22.90 4.42 7.85
N GLN A 287 -24.15 4.12 7.48
CA GLN A 287 -24.69 4.45 6.15
C GLN A 287 -25.04 5.94 6.00
N ASP A 288 -25.18 6.66 7.10
CA ASP A 288 -25.50 8.09 7.13
C ASP A 288 -24.24 8.99 7.05
N PHE A 289 -23.04 8.39 6.97
CA PHE A 289 -21.73 9.06 6.92
C PHE A 289 -20.87 8.57 5.77
#